data_AF-A0A4Y7IZ62-F1
#
_entry.id   AF-A0A4Y7IZ62-F1
#
_cell.length_a   1.000
_cell.length_b   1.000
_cell.length_c   1.000
_cell.angle_alpha   90.00
_cell.angle_beta   90.00
_cell.angle_gamma   90.00
#
_symmetry.space_group_name_H-M   'P 1'
#
loop_
_entity.id
_entity.type
_entity.pdbx_description
1 polymer ?
#
loop_
_entity_poly.entity_id
_entity_poly.type
_entity_poly.pdbx_seq_one_letter_code
_entity_poly.pdbx_strand_id
1 'polypeptide(L)' 'YWNCRLFRLDACCIEDVDWDNLLGHRPGDITLKRWRQMVNHIGIHGLQSFAGQVEVLAKRYCPELLEVREVLDSRPEVD' A
#
# COMPACT_ATOMS: atom_id res chain seq x y z
N TYR A 1 -3.84 1.70 -9.59
CA TYR A 1 -5.01 2.27 -8.87
C TYR A 1 -5.25 1.77 -7.44
N TRP A 2 -5.17 0.47 -7.08
CA TRP A 2 -5.45 0.03 -5.68
C TRP A 2 -4.23 0.06 -4.73
N ASN A 3 -3.03 -0.33 -5.18
CA ASN A 3 -1.79 -0.15 -4.38
C ASN A 3 -1.54 1.32 -4.04
N CYS A 4 -1.96 2.21 -4.94
CA CYS A 4 -1.89 3.65 -4.81
C CYS A 4 -2.69 4.18 -3.61
N ARG A 5 -3.81 3.52 -3.24
CA ARG A 5 -4.63 3.88 -2.07
C ARG A 5 -4.01 3.37 -0.77
N LEU A 6 -3.51 2.13 -0.77
CA LEU A 6 -2.75 1.55 0.34
C LEU A 6 -1.51 2.37 0.69
N PHE A 7 -0.78 2.85 -0.32
CA PHE A 7 0.41 3.67 -0.14
C PHE A 7 0.12 5.07 0.46
N ARG A 8 -1.12 5.56 0.34
CA ARG A 8 -1.56 6.84 0.90
C ARG A 8 -2.26 6.71 2.26
N LEU A 9 -2.51 5.47 2.72
CA LEU A 9 -3.12 5.22 4.02
C LEU A 9 -2.03 5.22 5.09
N ASP A 10 -2.35 5.82 6.23
CA ASP A 10 -1.52 5.76 7.43
C ASP A 10 -1.83 4.48 8.23
N ALA A 11 -1.78 3.33 7.54
CA ALA A 11 -2.02 2.02 8.14
C ALA A 11 -0.67 1.39 8.53
N CYS A 12 -0.54 0.94 9.77
CA CYS A 12 0.69 0.34 10.27
C CYS A 12 0.78 -1.16 9.95
N CYS A 13 -0.37 -1.85 9.85
CA CYS A 13 -0.45 -3.27 9.55
C CYS A 13 -1.69 -3.64 8.73
N ILE A 14 -1.81 -4.92 8.39
CA ILE A 14 -2.89 -5.45 7.55
C ILE A 14 -4.26 -5.36 8.24
N GLU A 15 -4.28 -5.38 9.58
CA GLU A 15 -5.47 -5.28 10.42
C GLU A 15 -6.01 -3.84 10.51
N ASP A 16 -5.13 -2.83 10.40
CA ASP A 16 -5.51 -1.42 10.47
C ASP A 16 -6.13 -0.89 9.17
N VAL A 17 -6.08 -1.69 8.10
CA VAL A 17 -6.65 -1.32 6.81
C VAL A 17 -8.15 -1.60 6.81
N ASP A 18 -8.96 -0.57 6.60
CA ASP A 18 -10.37 -0.71 6.29
C ASP A 18 -10.54 -1.24 4.85
N TRP A 19 -10.49 -2.57 4.72
CA TRP A 19 -10.57 -3.26 3.44
C TRP A 19 -11.90 -3.06 2.71
N ASP A 20 -13.00 -2.92 3.46
CA ASP A 20 -14.34 -2.73 2.90
C ASP A 20 -14.48 -1.35 2.24
N ASN A 21 -13.88 -0.32 2.84
CA ASN A 21 -13.89 1.03 2.28
C ASN A 21 -12.69 1.35 1.38
N LEU A 22 -11.71 0.45 1.26
CA LEU A 22 -10.51 0.66 0.46
C LEU A 22 -10.82 0.91 -1.02
N LEU A 23 -11.75 0.16 -1.61
CA LEU A 23 -12.10 0.28 -3.03
C LEU A 23 -13.54 0.76 -3.29
N GLY A 24 -14.38 0.93 -2.26
CA GLY A 24 -15.73 1.51 -2.32
C GLY A 24 -16.77 0.70 -3.10
N HIS A 25 -16.36 -0.12 -4.06
CA HIS A 25 -17.21 -0.98 -4.89
C HIS A 25 -16.83 -2.47 -4.79
N ARG A 26 -15.80 -2.81 -4.01
CA ARG A 26 -15.39 -4.19 -3.76
C ARG A 26 -15.49 -4.51 -2.28
N PRO A 27 -16.08 -5.67 -1.94
CA PRO A 27 -16.01 -6.24 -0.60
C PRO A 27 -14.57 -6.33 -0.08
N GLY A 28 -14.39 -6.11 1.22
CA GLY A 28 -13.10 -6.11 1.88
C GLY A 28 -12.41 -7.47 1.85
N ASP A 29 -13.17 -8.57 1.97
CA ASP A 29 -12.64 -9.94 1.89
C ASP A 29 -12.00 -10.25 0.53
N ILE A 30 -12.64 -9.82 -0.56
CA ILE A 30 -12.11 -9.94 -1.93
C ILE A 30 -10.84 -9.08 -2.08
N THR A 31 -10.85 -7.89 -1.51
CA THR A 31 -9.72 -6.95 -1.57
C THR A 31 -8.51 -7.48 -0.78
N LEU A 32 -8.74 -7.99 0.43
CA LEU A 32 -7.73 -8.64 1.27
C LEU A 32 -7.18 -9.91 0.62
N LYS A 33 -8.03 -10.74 0.01
CA LYS A 33 -7.59 -11.92 -0.74
C LYS A 33 -6.65 -11.53 -1.88
N ARG A 34 -6.98 -10.45 -2.60
CA ARG A 34 -6.14 -9.94 -3.67
C ARG A 34 -4.81 -9.38 -3.15
N TRP A 35 -4.81 -8.68 -2.01
CA TRP A 35 -3.60 -8.26 -1.31
C TRP A 35 -2.67 -9.43 -1.02
N ARG A 36 -3.17 -10.48 -0.36
CA ARG A 36 -2.38 -11.68 -0.04
C ARG A 36 -1.79 -12.35 -1.28
N GLN A 37 -2.54 -12.41 -2.39
CA GLN A 37 -2.02 -12.93 -3.66
C GLN A 37 -0.85 -12.09 -4.19
N MET A 38 -0.90 -10.77 -4.04
CA MET A 38 0.19 -9.90 -4.51
C MET A 38 1.42 -9.98 -3.63
N VAL A 39 1.24 -10.04 -2.32
CA VAL A 39 2.33 -10.25 -1.35
C VAL A 39 3.04 -11.58 -1.63
N ASN A 40 2.30 -12.64 -1.94
CA ASN A 40 2.90 -13.91 -2.38
C ASN A 40 3.68 -13.78 -3.70
N HIS A 41 3.20 -12.93 -4.61
CA HIS A 41 3.81 -12.76 -5.94
C HIS A 41 5.10 -11.90 -5.94
N ILE A 42 5.36 -11.15 -4.86
CA ILE A 42 6.63 -10.41 -4.69
C ILE A 42 7.74 -11.25 -4.04
N GLY A 43 7.47 -12.54 -3.76
CA GLY A 43 8.50 -13.50 -3.31
C GLY A 43 9.07 -13.15 -1.94
N ILE A 44 10.40 -13.08 -1.83
CA ILE A 44 11.10 -12.79 -0.56
C ILE A 44 10.69 -11.45 0.05
N HIS A 45 10.27 -10.49 -0.78
CA HIS A 45 9.74 -9.20 -0.32
C HIS A 45 8.42 -9.34 0.45
N GLY A 46 7.68 -10.44 0.25
CA GLY A 46 6.49 -10.76 1.03
C GLY A 46 6.77 -11.07 2.50
N LEU A 47 8.03 -11.29 2.87
CA LEU A 47 8.47 -11.48 4.26
C LEU A 47 8.84 -10.16 4.95
N GLN A 48 8.85 -9.04 4.23
CA GLN A 48 9.12 -7.73 4.80
C GLN A 48 7.95 -7.24 5.65
N SER A 49 8.14 -6.13 6.37
CA SER A 49 7.07 -5.44 7.10
C SER A 49 5.93 -5.03 6.15
N PHE A 50 4.76 -4.76 6.69
CA PHE A 50 3.61 -4.27 5.92
C PHE A 50 3.98 -3.04 5.06
N ALA A 51 4.63 -2.04 5.68
CA ALA A 51 5.14 -0.86 4.96
C ALA A 51 6.10 -1.24 3.82
N GLY A 52 7.04 -2.16 4.05
CA GLY A 52 7.96 -2.64 3.00
C GLY A 52 7.24 -3.36 1.86
N GLN A 53 6.24 -4.20 2.17
CA GLN A 53 5.40 -4.84 1.17
C GLN A 53 4.62 -3.81 0.35
N VAL A 54 4.02 -2.82 1.00
CA VAL A 54 3.29 -1.71 0.36
C VAL A 54 4.22 -0.92 -0.55
N GLU A 55 5.43 -0.60 -0.13
CA GLU A 55 6.43 0.12 -0.93
C GLU A 55 6.85 -0.66 -2.18
N VAL A 56 7.16 -1.95 -2.05
CA VAL A 56 7.51 -2.82 -3.19
C VAL A 56 6.36 -2.91 -4.19
N LEU A 57 5.13 -3.05 -3.70
CA LEU A 57 3.95 -3.08 -4.55
C LEU A 57 3.64 -1.71 -5.18
N ALA A 58 3.89 -0.61 -4.47
CA ALA A 58 3.78 0.74 -5.02
C ALA A 58 4.79 0.96 -6.15
N LYS A 59 6.06 0.58 -5.97
CA LYS A 59 7.11 0.62 -7.01
C LYS A 59 6.69 -0.12 -8.27
N ARG A 60 6.07 -1.30 -8.09
CA ARG A 60 5.70 -2.17 -9.21
C ARG A 60 4.44 -1.73 -9.97
N TYR A 61 3.48 -1.11 -9.31
CA TYR A 61 2.13 -0.90 -9.86
C TYR A 61 1.61 0.54 -9.80
N CYS A 62 2.34 1.45 -9.15
CA CYS A 62 2.02 2.87 -9.00
C CYS A 62 3.32 3.73 -8.91
N PRO A 63 4.31 3.56 -9.81
CA PRO A 63 5.59 4.25 -9.72
C PRO A 63 5.46 5.78 -9.67
N GLU A 64 4.48 6.35 -10.37
CA GLU A 64 4.19 7.78 -10.41
C GLU A 64 3.78 8.40 -9.05
N LEU A 65 3.40 7.57 -8.07
CA LEU A 65 3.01 8.04 -6.74
C LEU A 65 4.14 8.02 -5.72
N LEU A 66 5.24 7.33 -6.02
CA LEU A 66 6.43 7.37 -5.17
C LEU A 66 7.09 8.75 -5.25
N GLU A 67 7.23 9.30 -6.46
CA GLU A 67 7.77 10.65 -6.64
C GLU A 67 6.98 11.70 -5.86
N VAL A 68 5.64 11.56 -5.82
CA VAL A 68 4.77 12.47 -5.06
C VAL A 68 4.98 12.33 -3.54
N ARG A 69 5.18 11.11 -3.04
CA ARG A 69 5.44 10.87 -1.61
C ARG A 69 6.83 11.32 -1.20
N GLU A 70 7.86 11.05 -2.01
CA GLU A 70 9.21 11.55 -1.76
C GLU A 70 9.20 13.08 -1.67
N VAL A 71 8.50 13.77 -2.57
CA VAL A 71 8.35 15.23 -2.52
C VAL A 71 7.58 15.69 -1.28
N LEU A 72 6.56 14.95 -0.83
CA LEU A 72 5.80 15.28 0.39
C LEU A 72 6.61 15.04 1.67
N ASP A 73 7.31 13.91 1.77
CA ASP A 73 8.15 13.54 2.91
C ASP A 73 9.42 14.40 2.98
N SER A 74 9.88 14.95 1.84
CA SER A 74 11.00 15.90 1.77
C SER A 74 10.61 17.33 2.16
N ARG A 75 9.32 17.63 2.36
CA ARG A 75 8.93 18.95 2.86
C ARG A 75 9.38 19.07 4.31
N PRO A 76 10.11 20.14 4.68
CA PRO A 76 10.48 20.34 6.07
C PRO A 76 9.20 20.41 6.90
N GLU A 77 9.20 19.68 8.02
CA GLU A 77 8.18 19.85 9.05
C GLU A 77 8.23 21.32 9.46
N VAL A 78 7.14 22.04 9.24
CA VAL A 78 7.06 23.44 9.66
C VAL A 78 6.91 23.43 11.17
N ASP A 79 7.95 23.91 11.87
CA ASP A 79 7.99 24.13 13.32
C ASP A 79 6.83 25.01 13.83
#